data_AF-B3MN15-F1
#
_entry.id   AF-B3MN15-F1
#
_cell.length_a   1.000
_cell.length_b   1.000
_cell.length_c   1.000
_cell.angle_alpha   90.00
_cell.angle_beta   90.00
_cell.angle_gamma   90.00
#
_symmetry.space_group_name_H-M   'P 1'
#
loop_
_entity.id
_entity.type
_entity.pdbx_description
1 polymer ?
#
loop_
_entity_poly.entity_id
_entity_poly.type
_entity_poly.pdbx_seq_one_letter_code
_entity_poly.pdbx_strand_id
1 'polypeptide(L)'
;MLTKYLGLLLLAQFVLAAPSQPSQESLDLNDPVQRDLQQKAKEESVHLLDSLFRSQIAYFTEVKSHLGPQTKRFRDITLYLTRLNQAVAQKDLETKEKIWFNVFEEFKESPLLLNRESETNLSDVQYKLLLTGKKLQDISSQFIADVGGYVWKMAKFSGQVVENHIDGLSKASQT
;
A
#
# COMPACT_ATOMS: atom_id res chain seq x y z
N MET A 1 17.80 10.47 8.31
CA MET A 1 17.55 9.83 7.00
C MET A 1 16.47 8.75 7.09
N LEU A 2 16.47 7.87 8.11
CA LEU A 2 15.41 6.85 8.34
C LEU A 2 14.00 7.44 8.50
N THR A 3 13.89 8.61 9.15
CA THR A 3 12.63 9.34 9.34
C THR A 3 11.97 9.80 8.04
N LYS A 4 12.73 9.95 6.95
CA LYS A 4 12.18 10.39 5.65
C LYS A 4 11.38 9.28 4.97
N TYR A 5 11.79 8.02 5.11
CA TYR A 5 11.13 6.88 4.47
C TYR A 5 10.04 6.24 5.34
N LEU A 6 10.19 6.30 6.68
CA LEU A 6 9.14 5.87 7.61
C LEU A 6 7.88 6.75 7.48
N GLY A 7 8.07 8.06 7.32
CA GLY A 7 6.98 9.00 7.06
C GLY A 7 6.27 8.74 5.73
N LEU A 8 6.97 8.20 4.73
CA LEU A 8 6.40 7.83 3.43
C LEU A 8 5.55 6.55 3.50
N LEU A 9 5.92 5.60 4.36
CA LEU A 9 5.12 4.41 4.66
C LEU A 9 3.82 4.76 5.38
N LEU A 10 3.85 5.78 6.25
CA LEU A 10 2.67 6.40 6.88
C LEU A 10 1.87 7.28 5.90
N LEU A 11 2.51 8.01 4.98
CA LEU A 11 1.84 8.80 3.94
C LEU A 11 1.07 7.91 2.94
N ALA A 12 1.56 6.70 2.65
CA ALA A 12 0.79 5.72 1.88
C ALA A 12 -0.54 5.34 2.57
N GLN A 13 -0.61 5.42 3.91
CA GLN A 13 -1.86 5.20 4.65
C GLN A 13 -2.85 6.35 4.48
N PHE A 14 -2.35 7.58 4.28
CA PHE A 14 -3.19 8.73 3.94
C PHE A 14 -3.67 8.72 2.49
N VAL A 15 -2.91 8.14 1.56
CA VAL A 15 -3.34 8.00 0.14
C VAL A 15 -4.43 6.93 -0.02
N LEU A 16 -4.43 5.89 0.84
CA LEU A 16 -5.51 4.90 0.93
C LEU A 16 -6.70 5.41 1.77
N ALA A 17 -6.48 6.38 2.66
CA ALA A 17 -7.53 7.10 3.37
C ALA A 17 -8.08 8.26 2.53
N ALA A 18 -8.69 7.96 1.39
CA ALA A 18 -9.48 8.93 0.64
C ALA A 18 -10.79 8.30 0.15
N PRO A 19 -11.84 9.12 0.06
CA PRO A 19 -12.74 9.52 1.12
C PRO A 19 -13.85 8.48 1.35
N SER A 20 -14.40 8.45 2.56
CA SER A 20 -15.74 7.91 2.81
C SER A 20 -16.69 8.44 1.74
N GLN A 21 -17.41 7.52 1.08
CA GLN A 21 -18.44 7.73 0.07
C GLN A 21 -18.80 9.21 -0.18
N PRO A 22 -18.56 9.76 -1.39
CA PRO A 22 -19.09 11.06 -1.72
C PRO A 22 -20.61 11.01 -1.48
N SER A 23 -21.09 11.98 -0.70
CA SER A 23 -22.50 12.27 -0.51
C SER A 23 -23.24 12.07 -1.83
N GLN A 24 -24.34 11.33 -1.79
CA GLN A 24 -25.21 11.05 -2.93
C GLN A 24 -25.83 12.35 -3.49
N GLU A 25 -25.07 13.17 -4.18
CA GLU A 25 -25.58 14.14 -5.14
C GLU A 25 -25.33 13.58 -6.53
N SER A 26 -26.31 12.79 -6.99
CA SER A 26 -26.63 12.46 -8.39
C SER A 26 -25.46 12.51 -9.39
N LEU A 27 -24.47 11.64 -9.23
CA LEU A 27 -23.67 11.15 -10.35
C LEU A 27 -24.54 10.14 -11.10
N ASP A 28 -24.82 10.40 -12.37
CA ASP A 28 -25.60 9.50 -13.21
C ASP A 28 -24.81 8.20 -13.43
N LEU A 29 -25.04 7.24 -12.53
CA LEU A 29 -24.38 5.91 -12.46
C LEU A 29 -24.60 5.04 -13.73
N ASN A 30 -25.34 5.55 -14.72
CA ASN A 30 -25.60 4.91 -16.00
C ASN A 30 -24.65 5.33 -17.13
N ASP A 31 -23.73 6.27 -16.93
CA ASP A 31 -22.71 6.59 -17.95
C ASP A 31 -21.70 5.42 -18.09
N PRO A 32 -21.67 4.72 -19.24
CA PRO A 32 -20.76 3.60 -19.46
C PRO A 32 -19.28 4.00 -19.36
N VAL A 33 -18.94 5.26 -19.67
CA VAL A 33 -17.58 5.78 -19.57
C VAL A 33 -17.17 5.96 -18.12
N GLN A 34 -18.09 6.45 -17.28
CA GLN A 34 -17.84 6.61 -15.85
C GLN A 34 -17.68 5.25 -15.15
N ARG A 35 -18.46 4.23 -15.54
CA ARG A 35 -18.32 2.86 -15.01
C ARG A 35 -16.98 2.22 -15.40
N ASP A 36 -16.52 2.42 -16.64
CA ASP A 36 -15.22 1.92 -17.09
C ASP A 36 -14.06 2.59 -16.32
N LEU A 37 -14.13 3.90 -16.08
CA LEU A 37 -13.14 4.62 -15.28
C LEU A 37 -13.13 4.17 -13.80
N GLN A 38 -14.31 3.94 -13.21
CA GLN A 38 -14.40 3.37 -11.86
C GLN A 38 -13.81 1.97 -11.78
N GLN A 39 -14.06 1.12 -12.77
CA GLN A 39 -13.51 -0.23 -12.83
C GLN A 39 -11.98 -0.20 -12.96
N LYS A 40 -11.43 0.65 -13.85
CA LYS A 40 -9.97 0.85 -13.97
C LYS A 40 -9.34 1.37 -12.70
N ALA A 41 -10.00 2.32 -12.01
CA ALA A 41 -9.53 2.81 -10.72
C ALA A 41 -9.50 1.68 -9.67
N LYS A 42 -10.55 0.87 -9.62
CA LYS A 42 -10.64 -0.30 -8.72
C LYS A 42 -9.51 -1.30 -8.98
N GLU A 43 -9.25 -1.63 -10.25
CA GLU A 43 -8.20 -2.56 -10.65
C GLU A 43 -6.80 -2.04 -10.30
N GLU A 44 -6.54 -0.75 -10.53
CA GLU A 44 -5.27 -0.11 -10.16
C GLU A 44 -5.09 -0.04 -8.63
N SER A 45 -6.16 0.15 -7.86
CA SER A 45 -6.11 0.07 -6.38
C SER A 45 -5.78 -1.34 -5.91
N VAL A 46 -6.37 -2.38 -6.50
CA VAL A 46 -6.00 -3.78 -6.22
C VAL A 46 -4.53 -4.02 -6.54
N HIS A 47 -4.06 -3.56 -7.70
CA HIS A 47 -2.68 -3.70 -8.13
C HIS A 47 -1.71 -2.98 -7.18
N LEU A 48 -2.04 -1.76 -6.74
CA LEU A 48 -1.26 -1.03 -5.74
C LEU A 48 -1.18 -1.84 -4.44
N LEU A 49 -2.32 -2.26 -3.87
CA LEU A 49 -2.34 -3.03 -2.63
C LEU A 49 -1.49 -4.30 -2.73
N ASP A 50 -1.56 -5.01 -3.85
CA ASP A 50 -0.70 -6.18 -4.10
C ASP A 50 0.78 -5.82 -4.16
N SER A 51 1.15 -4.73 -4.83
CA SER A 51 2.55 -4.30 -4.87
C SER A 51 3.06 -3.88 -3.49
N LEU A 52 2.24 -3.16 -2.72
CA LEU A 52 2.55 -2.75 -1.35
C LEU A 52 2.79 -3.97 -0.46
N PHE A 53 1.92 -4.98 -0.54
CA PHE A 53 2.07 -6.22 0.23
C PHE A 53 3.30 -7.01 -0.19
N ARG A 54 3.54 -7.17 -1.49
CA ARG A 54 4.71 -7.90 -1.99
C ARG A 54 6.02 -7.23 -1.59
N SER A 55 6.07 -5.89 -1.61
CA SER A 55 7.22 -5.12 -1.15
C SER A 55 7.48 -5.32 0.34
N GLN A 56 6.43 -5.28 1.18
CA GLN A 56 6.55 -5.56 2.61
C GLN A 56 6.97 -7.02 2.87
N ILE A 57 6.42 -7.99 2.14
CA ILE A 57 6.82 -9.40 2.21
C ILE A 57 8.30 -9.56 1.88
N ALA A 58 8.77 -8.95 0.79
CA ALA A 58 10.18 -9.02 0.38
C ALA A 58 11.10 -8.40 1.44
N TYR A 59 10.74 -7.21 1.94
CA TYR A 59 11.50 -6.49 2.97
C TYR A 59 11.65 -7.34 4.24
N PHE A 60 10.54 -7.81 4.79
CA PHE A 60 10.57 -8.54 6.06
C PHE A 60 11.06 -9.98 5.91
N THR A 61 10.96 -10.58 4.74
CA THR A 61 11.64 -11.86 4.45
C THR A 61 13.16 -11.71 4.53
N GLU A 62 13.69 -10.61 3.98
CA GLU A 62 15.11 -10.30 4.06
C GLU A 62 15.55 -9.98 5.49
N VAL A 63 14.79 -9.19 6.25
CA VAL A 63 15.09 -8.96 7.67
C VAL A 63 15.08 -10.29 8.43
N LYS A 64 14.07 -11.14 8.20
CA LYS A 64 13.92 -12.43 8.88
C LYS A 64 15.09 -13.38 8.63
N SER A 65 15.66 -13.40 7.41
CA SER A 65 16.76 -14.32 7.09
C SER A 65 18.05 -14.03 7.87
N HIS A 66 18.16 -12.86 8.48
CA HIS A 66 19.30 -12.45 9.30
C HIS A 66 19.05 -12.60 10.81
N LEU A 67 17.87 -13.09 11.21
CA LEU A 67 17.50 -13.29 12.60
C LEU A 67 17.58 -14.78 12.99
N GLY A 68 17.96 -15.04 14.24
CA GLY A 68 17.90 -16.39 14.78
C GLY A 68 16.46 -16.92 14.82
N PRO A 69 16.18 -18.17 14.38
CA PRO A 69 14.82 -18.74 14.37
C PRO A 69 14.13 -18.78 15.74
N GLN A 70 14.93 -18.78 16.82
CA GLN A 70 14.44 -18.81 18.20
C GLN A 70 14.08 -17.42 18.76
N THR A 71 14.43 -16.35 18.04
CA THR A 71 14.22 -14.98 18.50
C THR A 71 12.75 -14.59 18.44
N LYS A 72 12.31 -13.70 19.34
CA LYS A 72 10.95 -13.16 19.31
C LYS A 72 10.68 -12.43 17.99
N ARG A 73 11.61 -11.61 17.50
CA ARG A 73 11.46 -10.87 16.23
C ARG A 73 11.26 -11.80 15.03
N PHE A 74 11.94 -12.94 14.99
CA PHE A 74 11.74 -13.92 13.92
C PHE A 74 10.28 -14.44 13.90
N ARG A 75 9.70 -14.72 15.07
CA ARG A 75 8.31 -15.18 15.19
C ARG A 75 7.32 -14.08 14.83
N ASP A 76 7.54 -12.86 15.35
CA ASP A 76 6.70 -11.70 15.04
C ASP A 76 6.67 -11.42 13.53
N ILE A 77 7.83 -11.43 12.87
CA ILE A 77 7.92 -11.26 11.42
C ILE A 77 7.27 -12.43 10.67
N THR A 78 7.41 -13.67 11.16
CA THR A 78 6.79 -14.84 10.52
C THR A 78 5.26 -14.74 10.53
N LEU A 79 4.67 -14.31 11.65
CA LEU A 79 3.25 -14.06 11.74
C LEU A 79 2.82 -12.95 10.78
N TYR A 80 3.54 -11.83 10.77
CA TYR A 80 3.28 -10.72 9.86
C TYR A 80 3.29 -11.13 8.39
N LEU A 81 4.34 -11.85 7.95
CA LEU A 81 4.45 -12.38 6.60
C LEU A 81 3.30 -13.33 6.24
N THR A 82 2.87 -14.15 7.19
CA THR A 82 1.73 -15.05 6.98
C THR A 82 0.45 -14.27 6.69
N ARG A 83 0.19 -13.20 7.45
CA ARG A 83 -0.97 -12.33 7.23
C ARG A 83 -0.92 -11.60 5.89
N LEU A 84 0.23 -11.05 5.52
CA LEU A 84 0.40 -10.39 4.23
C LEU A 84 0.17 -11.35 3.05
N ASN A 85 0.66 -12.60 3.15
CA ASN A 85 0.41 -13.60 2.11
C ASN A 85 -1.08 -13.97 2.00
N GLN A 86 -1.81 -14.00 3.13
CA GLN A 86 -3.26 -14.19 3.11
C GLN A 86 -3.99 -13.04 2.39
N ALA A 87 -3.51 -11.80 2.58
CA ALA A 87 -4.06 -10.63 1.90
C ALA A 87 -3.82 -10.66 0.38
N VAL A 88 -2.59 -10.99 -0.04
CA VAL A 88 -2.23 -11.12 -1.47
C VAL A 88 -3.03 -12.22 -2.16
N ALA A 89 -3.40 -13.29 -1.46
CA ALA A 89 -4.20 -14.38 -2.02
C ALA A 89 -5.67 -13.99 -2.29
N GLN A 90 -6.17 -12.89 -1.72
CA GLN A 90 -7.54 -12.43 -1.97
C GLN A 90 -7.65 -11.75 -3.33
N LYS A 91 -8.76 -12.02 -4.02
CA LYS A 91 -9.09 -11.38 -5.31
C LYS A 91 -10.11 -10.27 -5.18
N ASP A 92 -10.96 -10.34 -4.16
CA ASP A 92 -11.95 -9.32 -3.87
C ASP A 92 -11.31 -8.13 -3.16
N LEU A 93 -11.58 -6.91 -3.66
CA LEU A 93 -10.95 -5.69 -3.14
C LEU A 93 -11.40 -5.38 -1.71
N GLU A 94 -12.70 -5.46 -1.43
CA GLU A 94 -13.24 -5.12 -0.10
C GLU A 94 -12.67 -6.06 0.97
N THR A 95 -12.61 -7.37 0.66
CA THR A 95 -11.99 -8.36 1.52
C THR A 95 -10.50 -8.11 1.68
N LYS A 96 -9.78 -7.75 0.60
CA LYS A 96 -8.36 -7.42 0.63
C LYS A 96 -8.08 -6.19 1.50
N GLU A 97 -8.86 -5.13 1.35
CA GLU A 97 -8.79 -3.91 2.16
C GLU A 97 -9.09 -4.18 3.64
N LYS A 98 -10.09 -5.01 3.93
CA LYS A 98 -10.40 -5.40 5.31
C LYS A 98 -9.24 -6.17 5.94
N ILE A 99 -8.64 -7.12 5.22
CA ILE A 99 -7.46 -7.83 5.71
C ILE A 99 -6.28 -6.87 5.87
N TRP A 100 -6.05 -5.98 4.90
CA TRP A 100 -5.02 -4.93 4.99
C TRP A 100 -5.19 -4.13 6.30
N PHE A 101 -6.39 -3.63 6.54
CA PHE A 101 -6.70 -2.81 7.71
C PHE A 101 -6.48 -3.59 9.01
N ASN A 102 -6.94 -4.85 9.07
CA ASN A 102 -6.72 -5.70 10.24
C ASN A 102 -5.24 -5.97 10.50
N VAL A 103 -4.45 -6.20 9.45
CA VAL A 103 -2.99 -6.37 9.57
C VAL A 103 -2.34 -5.07 10.03
N PHE A 104 -2.76 -3.92 9.50
CA PHE A 104 -2.27 -2.65 10.00
C PHE A 104 -2.60 -2.46 11.48
N GLU A 105 -3.84 -2.67 11.89
CA GLU A 105 -4.26 -2.52 13.30
C GLU A 105 -3.51 -3.47 14.24
N GLU A 106 -3.27 -4.72 13.82
CA GLU A 106 -2.51 -5.71 14.59
C GLU A 106 -1.03 -5.31 14.75
N PHE A 107 -0.45 -4.64 13.75
CA PHE A 107 0.99 -4.37 13.68
C PHE A 107 1.39 -2.89 13.79
N LYS A 108 0.46 -1.94 13.90
CA LYS A 108 0.77 -0.50 13.98
C LYS A 108 1.60 -0.12 15.21
N GLU A 109 1.37 -0.82 16.33
CA GLU A 109 2.15 -0.69 17.56
C GLU A 109 3.34 -1.68 17.62
N SER A 110 3.52 -2.49 16.57
CA SER A 110 4.52 -3.55 16.59
C SER A 110 5.92 -2.98 16.40
N PRO A 111 6.91 -3.38 17.23
CA PRO A 111 8.27 -2.89 17.11
C PRO A 111 9.04 -3.54 15.95
N LEU A 112 8.40 -3.97 14.85
CA LEU A 112 9.06 -4.73 13.76
C LEU A 112 10.33 -4.05 13.23
N LEU A 113 10.39 -2.72 13.28
CA LEU A 113 11.54 -1.91 12.85
C LEU A 113 12.41 -1.41 14.01
N LEU A 114 12.01 -1.66 15.26
CA LEU A 114 12.75 -1.25 16.45
C LEU A 114 13.61 -2.42 16.95
N ASN A 115 14.86 -2.12 17.28
CA ASN A 115 15.71 -3.11 17.90
C ASN A 115 15.43 -3.20 19.40
N ARG A 116 15.35 -4.45 19.86
CA ARG A 116 15.57 -4.83 21.25
C ARG A 116 16.49 -6.02 21.17
N GLU A 117 17.71 -5.89 21.67
CA GLU A 117 18.73 -6.94 21.52
C GLU A 117 18.27 -8.29 22.09
N SER A 118 17.48 -8.28 23.17
CA SER A 118 16.84 -9.49 23.72
C SER A 118 15.77 -10.14 22.80
N GLU A 119 15.25 -9.41 21.82
CA GLU A 119 14.26 -9.88 20.84
C GLU A 119 14.87 -10.26 19.50
N THR A 120 16.10 -9.82 19.19
CA THR A 120 16.76 -9.95 17.87
C THR A 120 18.10 -10.69 17.92
N ASN A 121 18.75 -10.73 19.08
CA ASN A 121 20.17 -11.10 19.29
C ASN A 121 21.15 -10.25 18.45
N LEU A 122 20.73 -9.04 18.07
CA LEU A 122 21.55 -8.10 17.31
C LEU A 122 21.70 -6.81 18.13
N SER A 123 22.92 -6.28 18.15
CA SER A 123 23.15 -4.91 18.63
C SER A 123 22.40 -3.89 17.75
N ASP A 124 22.13 -2.71 18.29
CA ASP A 124 21.47 -1.63 17.54
C ASP A 124 22.21 -1.28 16.23
N VAL A 125 23.54 -1.34 16.24
CA VAL A 125 24.37 -1.09 15.05
C VAL A 125 24.13 -2.16 13.99
N GLN A 126 24.16 -3.45 14.38
CA GLN A 126 23.90 -4.56 13.47
C GLN A 126 22.49 -4.52 12.91
N TYR A 127 21.50 -4.25 13.77
CA TYR A 127 20.09 -4.16 13.33
C TYR A 127 19.87 -2.98 12.39
N LYS A 128 20.49 -1.82 12.66
CA LYS A 128 20.44 -0.67 11.75
C LYS A 128 21.12 -0.96 10.41
N LEU A 129 22.27 -1.62 10.41
CA LEU A 129 22.94 -2.03 9.17
C LEU A 129 22.06 -2.98 8.35
N LEU A 130 21.41 -3.94 9.02
CA LEU A 130 20.42 -4.82 8.38
C LEU A 130 19.31 -4.00 7.72
N LEU A 131 18.65 -3.10 8.46
CA LEU A 131 17.54 -2.27 7.96
C LEU A 131 17.94 -1.26 6.87
N THR A 132 19.24 -0.99 6.70
CA THR A 132 19.75 -0.03 5.70
C THR A 132 20.56 -0.71 4.60
N GLY A 133 20.58 -2.05 4.56
CA GLY A 133 21.27 -2.82 3.53
C GLY A 133 20.76 -2.48 2.13
N LYS A 134 21.64 -2.56 1.13
CA LYS A 134 21.35 -2.18 -0.27
C LYS A 134 20.06 -2.83 -0.79
N LYS A 135 19.86 -4.12 -0.54
CA LYS A 135 18.66 -4.85 -0.95
C LYS A 135 17.36 -4.26 -0.37
N LEU A 136 17.38 -3.81 0.88
CA LEU A 136 16.23 -3.16 1.50
C LEU A 136 16.02 -1.73 0.96
N GLN A 137 17.11 -1.02 0.62
CA GLN A 137 17.02 0.28 -0.07
C GLN A 137 16.41 0.12 -1.47
N ASP A 138 16.78 -0.92 -2.20
CA ASP A 138 16.22 -1.23 -3.52
C ASP A 138 14.72 -1.54 -3.41
N ILE A 139 14.31 -2.37 -2.44
CA ILE A 139 12.89 -2.66 -2.16
C ILE A 139 12.13 -1.39 -1.79
N SER A 140 12.71 -0.53 -0.94
CA SER A 140 12.08 0.73 -0.53
C SER A 140 11.95 1.71 -1.70
N SER A 141 12.91 1.73 -2.61
CA SER A 141 12.88 2.59 -3.79
C SER A 141 11.81 2.14 -4.78
N GLN A 142 11.68 0.83 -4.99
CA GLN A 142 10.61 0.25 -5.81
C GLN A 142 9.23 0.59 -5.25
N PHE A 143 9.05 0.48 -3.93
CA PHE A 143 7.81 0.86 -3.26
C PHE A 143 7.39 2.32 -3.57
N ILE A 144 8.34 3.26 -3.51
CA ILE A 144 8.06 4.67 -3.83
C ILE A 144 7.70 4.87 -5.30
N ALA A 145 8.38 4.15 -6.20
CA ALA A 145 8.06 4.19 -7.63
C ALA A 145 6.65 3.67 -7.91
N ASP A 146 6.23 2.59 -7.26
CA ASP A 146 4.89 2.01 -7.42
C ASP A 146 3.79 2.95 -6.93
N VAL A 147 3.99 3.58 -5.76
CA VAL A 147 3.06 4.60 -5.22
C VAL A 147 2.98 5.80 -6.17
N GLY A 148 4.12 6.30 -6.65
CA GLY A 148 4.15 7.42 -7.60
C GLY A 148 3.44 7.09 -8.92
N GLY A 149 3.63 5.86 -9.42
CA GLY A 149 2.94 5.36 -10.61
C GLY A 149 1.42 5.30 -10.42
N TYR A 150 0.95 4.81 -9.27
CA TYR A 150 -0.48 4.81 -8.94
C TYR A 150 -1.07 6.22 -8.89
N VAL A 151 -0.44 7.15 -8.16
CA VAL A 151 -0.92 8.55 -8.05
C VAL A 151 -1.04 9.19 -9.43
N TRP A 152 -0.06 8.94 -10.31
CA TRP A 152 -0.10 9.43 -11.69
C TRP A 152 -1.26 8.83 -12.50
N LYS A 153 -1.51 7.53 -12.37
CA LYS A 153 -2.65 6.87 -13.06
C LYS A 153 -3.99 7.40 -12.54
N MET A 154 -4.15 7.57 -11.23
CA MET A 154 -5.36 8.15 -10.66
C MET A 154 -5.59 9.59 -11.15
N ALA A 155 -4.54 10.42 -11.18
CA ALA A 155 -4.63 11.77 -11.71
C ALA A 155 -5.09 11.79 -13.19
N LYS A 156 -4.61 10.84 -14.01
CA LYS A 156 -5.08 10.68 -15.39
C LYS A 156 -6.55 10.30 -15.46
N PHE A 157 -7.01 9.36 -14.64
CA PHE A 157 -8.42 8.97 -14.60
C PHE A 157 -9.30 10.15 -14.17
N SER A 158 -8.89 10.92 -13.16
CA SER A 158 -9.61 12.14 -12.75
C SER A 158 -9.66 13.19 -13.86
N GLY A 159 -8.57 13.39 -14.60
CA GLY A 159 -8.56 14.30 -15.76
C GLY A 159 -9.54 13.86 -16.85
N GLN A 160 -9.58 12.56 -17.16
CA GLN A 160 -10.52 12.00 -18.13
C GLN A 160 -11.99 12.16 -17.71
N VAL A 161 -12.31 12.04 -16.41
CA VAL A 161 -13.67 12.30 -15.91
C VAL A 161 -14.08 13.76 -16.18
N VAL A 162 -13.19 14.73 -15.95
CA VAL A 162 -13.46 16.16 -16.17
C VAL A 162 -13.62 16.47 -17.66
N GLU A 163 -12.73 15.96 -18.51
CA GLU A 163 -12.81 16.14 -19.97
C GLU A 163 -14.13 15.59 -20.53
N ASN A 164 -14.52 14.37 -20.14
CA ASN A 164 -15.77 13.75 -20.58
C ASN A 164 -17.01 14.52 -20.10
N HIS A 165 -16.97 15.08 -18.88
CA HIS A 165 -18.06 15.91 -18.36
C HIS A 165 -18.20 17.23 -19.13
N ILE A 166 -17.08 17.89 -19.47
CA ILE A 166 -17.06 19.12 -20.27
C ILE A 166 -17.58 18.84 -21.69
N ASP A 167 -17.13 17.75 -22.33
CA ASP A 167 -17.59 17.36 -23.66
C ASP A 167 -19.09 17.02 -23.68
N GLY A 168 -19.59 16.34 -22.65
CA GLY A 168 -21.01 16.04 -22.46
C GLY A 168 -21.87 17.30 -22.32
N LEU A 169 -21.44 18.26 -21.49
CA LEU A 169 -22.11 19.56 -21.33
C LEU A 169 -22.10 20.36 -22.64
N SER A 170 -20.99 20.34 -23.39
CA SER A 170 -20.89 21.04 -24.68
C SER A 170 -21.90 20.50 -25.71
N LYS A 171 -22.07 19.17 -25.79
CA LYS A 171 -23.02 18.52 -26.70
C LYS A 171 -24.47 18.77 -26.30
N ALA A 172 -24.78 18.78 -25.00
CA ALA A 172 -26.13 19.09 -24.50
C ALA A 172 -26.54 20.55 -24.73
N SER A 173 -25.58 21.48 -24.78
CA SER A 173 -25.85 22.90 -25.06
C SER A 173 -26.10 23.23 -26.54
N GLN A 174 -25.89 22.27 -27.44
CA GLN A 174 -26.05 22.42 -28.90
C GLN A 174 -27.34 21.75 -29.44
N THR A 175 -28.15 21.16 -28.56
CA THR A 175 -29.48 20.59 -28.85
C THR A 175 -30.57 21.43 -28.22
#